data_AF-A0A8T5KG11-F1
#
_entry.id   AF-A0A8T5KG11-F1
#
_cell.length_a   1.000
_cell.length_b   1.000
_cell.length_c   1.000
_cell.angle_alpha   90.00
_cell.angle_beta   90.00
_cell.angle_gamma   90.00
#
_symmetry.space_group_name_H-M   'P 1'
#
loop_
_entity.id
_entity.type
_entity.pdbx_description
1 polymer ?
#
loop_
_entity_poly.entity_id
_entity_poly.type
_entity_poly.pdbx_seq_one_letter_code
_entity_poly.pdbx_strand_id
1 'polypeptide(L)'
;MSDWLEIKKSILERIKPSRAEEVTLKEVGGQVVEKINSILKKSGIQGTAEIHGSVPHGTWVTGQMDLDIFVVLDTYRERWQLNEVLDALREHTDWEFTEAWAEH
;
A
#
# COMPACT_ATOMS: atom_id res chain seq x y z
N MET A 1 23.01 31.06 -11.23
CA MET A 1 21.65 30.47 -11.33
C MET A 1 21.62 29.21 -12.19
N SER A 2 22.53 29.01 -13.15
CA SER A 2 22.63 27.79 -13.97
C SER A 2 22.94 26.53 -13.15
N ASP A 3 23.91 26.62 -12.23
CA ASP A 3 24.43 25.47 -11.48
C ASP A 3 23.36 24.77 -10.62
N TRP A 4 22.45 25.54 -10.03
CA TRP A 4 21.35 24.97 -9.23
C TRP A 4 20.37 24.15 -10.07
N LEU A 5 20.08 24.60 -11.30
CA LEU A 5 19.17 23.88 -12.19
C LEU A 5 19.78 22.56 -12.68
N GLU A 6 21.08 22.55 -12.95
CA GLU A 6 21.81 21.33 -13.33
C GLU A 6 21.89 20.32 -12.18
N ILE A 7 22.21 20.78 -10.96
CA ILE A 7 22.21 19.93 -9.76
C ILE A 7 20.81 19.35 -9.53
N LYS A 8 19.77 20.19 -9.58
CA LYS A 8 18.39 19.74 -9.41
C LYS A 8 18.01 18.69 -10.45
N LYS A 9 18.37 18.88 -11.72
CA LYS A 9 18.09 17.93 -12.81
C LYS A 9 18.78 16.59 -12.55
N SER A 10 20.08 16.62 -12.22
CA SER A 10 20.88 15.42 -11.92
C SER A 10 20.31 14.63 -10.74
N ILE A 11 19.84 15.32 -9.69
CA ILE A 11 19.19 14.66 -8.55
C ILE A 11 17.85 14.03 -8.97
N LEU A 12 17.01 14.76 -9.71
CA LEU A 12 15.70 14.26 -10.16
C LEU A 12 15.82 13.02 -11.04
N GLU A 13 16.81 12.98 -11.94
CA GLU A 13 17.10 11.80 -12.76
C GLU A 13 17.49 10.57 -11.94
N ARG A 14 17.98 10.77 -10.70
CA ARG A 14 18.41 9.69 -9.80
C ARG A 14 17.36 9.26 -8.80
N ILE A 15 16.43 10.13 -8.42
CA ILE A 15 15.44 9.83 -7.37
C ILE A 15 14.05 9.53 -7.91
N LYS A 16 13.75 9.96 -9.14
CA LYS A 16 12.42 9.77 -9.72
C LYS A 16 12.25 8.30 -10.15
N PRO A 17 11.16 7.64 -9.74
CA PRO A 17 10.83 6.32 -10.24
C PRO A 17 10.77 6.29 -11.76
N SER A 18 11.28 5.21 -12.34
CA SER A 18 11.13 4.92 -13.75
C SER A 18 9.69 4.52 -14.09
N ARG A 19 9.34 4.61 -15.37
CA ARG A 19 8.01 4.16 -15.82
C ARG A 19 7.77 2.68 -15.56
N ALA A 20 8.81 1.85 -15.67
CA ALA A 20 8.71 0.42 -15.39
C ALA A 20 8.38 0.18 -13.92
N GLU A 21 9.09 0.86 -13.02
CA GLU A 21 8.82 0.81 -11.58
C GLU A 21 7.39 1.27 -11.23
N GLU A 22 6.90 2.35 -11.84
CA GLU A 22 5.50 2.80 -11.66
C GLU A 22 4.47 1.75 -12.10
N VAL A 23 4.71 1.07 -13.23
CA VAL A 23 3.80 0.05 -13.75
C VAL A 23 3.80 -1.16 -12.83
N THR A 24 4.98 -1.69 -12.49
CA THR A 24 5.12 -2.82 -11.57
C THR A 24 4.43 -2.55 -10.24
N LEU A 25 4.64 -1.37 -9.65
CA LEU A 25 4.05 -1.01 -8.36
C LEU A 25 2.52 -0.95 -8.42
N LYS A 26 1.96 -0.39 -9.50
CA LYS A 26 0.51 -0.35 -9.71
C LYS A 26 -0.10 -1.72 -9.92
N GLU A 27 0.57 -2.59 -10.69
CA GLU A 27 0.11 -3.96 -10.92
C GLU A 27 0.11 -4.77 -9.63
N VAL A 28 1.21 -4.72 -8.86
CA VAL A 28 1.30 -5.41 -7.57
C VAL A 28 0.28 -4.85 -6.57
N GLY A 29 0.19 -3.52 -6.43
CA GLY A 29 -0.78 -2.90 -5.54
C GLY A 29 -2.23 -3.26 -5.89
N GLY A 30 -2.57 -3.28 -7.18
CA GLY A 30 -3.88 -3.71 -7.67
C GLY A 30 -4.19 -5.17 -7.32
N GLN A 31 -3.24 -6.08 -7.57
CA GLN A 31 -3.40 -7.51 -7.24
C GLN A 31 -3.59 -7.74 -5.73
N VAL A 32 -2.84 -7.02 -4.89
CA VAL A 32 -2.96 -7.12 -3.43
C VAL A 32 -4.33 -6.60 -2.97
N VAL A 33 -4.78 -5.46 -3.48
CA VAL A 33 -6.12 -4.91 -3.17
C VAL A 33 -7.23 -5.85 -3.60
N GLU A 34 -7.18 -6.38 -4.82
CA GLU A 34 -8.17 -7.34 -5.33
C GLU A 34 -8.21 -8.61 -4.46
N LYS A 35 -7.04 -9.11 -4.06
CA LYS A 35 -6.93 -10.28 -3.19
C LYS A 35 -7.54 -10.01 -1.82
N ILE A 36 -7.21 -8.88 -1.17
CA ILE A 36 -7.77 -8.51 0.14
C ILE A 36 -9.29 -8.37 0.03
N ASN A 37 -9.79 -7.62 -0.96
CA ASN A 37 -11.24 -7.45 -1.17
C ASN A 37 -11.96 -8.79 -1.39
N SER A 38 -11.35 -9.72 -2.13
CA SER A 38 -11.90 -11.08 -2.28
C SER A 38 -11.93 -11.83 -0.95
N ILE A 39 -10.96 -11.65 -0.06
CA ILE A 39 -10.92 -12.31 1.25
C ILE A 39 -12.00 -11.71 2.15
N LEU A 40 -12.09 -10.38 2.27
CA LEU A 40 -13.12 -9.70 3.06
C LEU A 40 -14.52 -10.20 2.67
N LYS A 41 -14.80 -10.25 1.36
CA LYS A 41 -16.08 -10.77 0.84
C LYS A 41 -16.33 -12.23 1.20
N LYS A 42 -15.32 -13.11 1.11
CA LYS A 42 -15.45 -14.54 1.44
C LYS A 42 -15.67 -14.77 2.94
N SER A 43 -15.05 -13.94 3.77
CA SER A 43 -15.18 -14.00 5.23
C SER A 43 -16.39 -13.24 5.77
N GLY A 44 -17.22 -12.64 4.91
CA GLY A 44 -18.41 -11.88 5.31
C GLY A 44 -18.11 -10.52 5.95
N ILE A 45 -16.86 -10.07 5.91
CA ILE A 45 -16.42 -8.80 6.50
C ILE A 45 -16.86 -7.66 5.58
N GLN A 46 -17.63 -6.72 6.12
CA GLN A 46 -18.10 -5.53 5.40
C GLN A 46 -17.00 -4.46 5.43
N GLY A 47 -16.24 -4.38 4.35
CA GLY A 47 -15.21 -3.38 4.17
C GLY A 47 -14.51 -3.50 2.83
N THR A 48 -13.62 -2.55 2.56
CA THR A 48 -12.88 -2.46 1.30
C THR A 48 -11.42 -2.11 1.55
N ALA A 49 -10.53 -2.66 0.73
CA ALA A 49 -9.12 -2.31 0.69
C ALA A 49 -8.85 -1.19 -0.30
N GLU A 50 -8.06 -0.21 0.13
CA GLU A 50 -7.70 0.98 -0.65
C GLU A 50 -6.19 1.26 -0.57
N ILE A 51 -5.59 1.72 -1.67
CA ILE A 51 -4.20 2.17 -1.70
C ILE A 51 -4.13 3.62 -1.23
N HIS A 52 -3.26 3.89 -0.26
CA HIS A 52 -3.01 5.21 0.31
C HIS A 52 -1.50 5.55 0.23
N GLY A 53 -1.09 6.60 0.93
CA GLY A 53 0.32 6.93 1.11
C GLY A 53 0.98 7.60 -0.10
N SER A 54 2.29 7.38 -0.26
CA SER A 54 3.13 8.10 -1.22
C SER A 54 2.86 7.74 -2.70
N VAL A 55 2.32 6.54 -2.94
CA VAL A 55 2.12 5.99 -4.28
C VAL A 55 1.01 6.72 -5.04
N PRO A 56 -0.22 6.90 -4.49
CA PRO A 56 -1.25 7.73 -5.14
C PRO A 56 -0.82 9.18 -5.38
N HIS A 57 0.02 9.74 -4.49
CA HIS A 57 0.46 11.13 -4.56
C HIS A 57 1.67 11.35 -5.48
N GLY A 58 2.30 10.28 -5.99
CA GLY A 58 3.46 10.36 -6.88
C GLY A 58 4.71 10.93 -6.20
N THR A 59 4.81 10.78 -4.87
CA THR A 59 5.88 11.36 -4.05
C THR A 59 6.95 10.35 -3.62
N TRP A 60 6.84 9.10 -4.07
CA TRP A 60 7.78 8.04 -3.73
C TRP A 60 9.08 8.11 -4.55
N VAL A 61 10.15 7.52 -3.99
CA VAL A 61 11.51 7.58 -4.53
C VAL A 61 11.90 6.24 -5.13
N THR A 62 12.63 6.24 -6.25
CA THR A 62 13.12 5.00 -6.89
C THR A 62 13.86 4.10 -5.90
N GLY A 63 13.68 2.79 -6.03
CA GLY A 63 14.24 1.80 -5.09
C GLY A 63 13.59 1.76 -3.70
N GLN A 64 12.64 2.64 -3.39
CA GLN A 64 11.84 2.62 -2.16
C GLN A 64 10.38 2.29 -2.50
N MET A 65 10.15 1.06 -2.95
CA MET A 65 8.79 0.56 -3.17
C MET A 65 8.16 0.19 -1.83
N ASP A 66 7.26 1.04 -1.36
CA ASP A 66 6.44 0.81 -0.18
C ASP A 66 4.96 1.03 -0.53
N LEU A 67 4.08 0.15 -0.08
CA LEU A 67 2.65 0.14 -0.41
C LEU A 67 1.83 0.24 0.87
N ASP A 68 1.23 1.41 1.07
CA ASP A 68 0.26 1.62 2.13
C ASP A 68 -1.12 1.14 1.68
N ILE A 69 -1.64 0.07 2.28
CA ILE A 69 -2.99 -0.45 2.00
C ILE A 69 -3.82 -0.41 3.28
N PHE A 70 -4.97 0.25 3.20
CA PHE A 70 -5.89 0.40 4.31
C PHE A 70 -7.12 -0.47 4.07
N VAL A 71 -7.55 -1.21 5.09
CA VAL A 71 -8.86 -1.87 5.11
C VAL A 71 -9.83 -0.97 5.84
N VAL A 72 -10.78 -0.41 5.09
CA VAL A 72 -11.84 0.47 5.60
C VAL A 72 -13.08 -0.39 5.85
N LEU A 73 -13.46 -0.53 7.12
CA LEU A 73 -14.68 -1.23 7.50
C LEU A 73 -15.89 -0.29 7.36
N ASP A 74 -16.97 -0.78 6.76
CA ASP A 74 -18.21 0.00 6.56
C ASP A 74 -18.80 0.45 7.91
N THR A 75 -18.59 -0.34 8.96
CA THR A 75 -18.95 0.01 10.33
C THR A 75 -17.92 -0.55 11.29
N TYR A 76 -17.12 0.34 11.87
CA TYR A 76 -16.21 0.02 12.96
C TYR A 76 -16.85 0.37 14.30
N ARG A 77 -16.89 -0.60 15.21
CA ARG A 77 -17.45 -0.47 16.56
C ARG A 77 -16.41 -0.80 17.62
N GLU A 78 -15.63 -1.83 17.39
CA GLU A 78 -14.78 -2.45 18.41
C GLU A 78 -13.49 -3.01 17.81
N ARG A 79 -12.43 -3.04 18.62
CA ARG A 79 -11.09 -3.49 18.18
C ARG A 79 -11.04 -4.95 17.70
N TRP A 80 -11.94 -5.82 18.17
CA TRP A 80 -11.97 -7.22 17.72
C TRP A 80 -12.25 -7.36 16.22
N GLN A 81 -12.93 -6.39 15.60
CA GLN A 81 -13.16 -6.39 14.15
C GLN A 81 -11.86 -6.23 13.36
N LEU A 82 -10.86 -5.56 13.93
CA LEU A 82 -9.52 -5.50 13.31
C LEU A 82 -8.84 -6.87 13.35
N ASN A 83 -9.00 -7.60 14.45
CA ASN A 83 -8.45 -8.94 14.57
C ASN A 83 -9.10 -9.90 13.56
N GLU A 84 -10.41 -9.80 13.35
CA GLU A 84 -11.09 -10.61 12.32
C GLU A 84 -10.52 -10.39 10.91
N VAL A 85 -10.19 -9.14 10.58
CA VAL A 85 -9.52 -8.81 9.31
C VAL A 85 -8.14 -9.47 9.26
N LEU A 86 -7.33 -9.32 10.31
CA LEU A 86 -5.98 -9.90 10.35
C LEU A 86 -6.01 -11.43 10.27
N ASP A 87 -6.92 -12.07 11.00
CA ASP A 87 -7.08 -13.53 11.00
C ASP A 87 -7.54 -14.01 9.62
N ALA A 88 -8.52 -13.36 9.01
CA ALA A 88 -8.98 -13.69 7.67
C ALA A 88 -7.84 -13.60 6.64
N LEU A 89 -6.99 -12.57 6.72
CA LEU A 89 -5.84 -12.42 5.83
C LEU A 89 -4.79 -13.51 6.06
N ARG A 90 -4.45 -13.81 7.32
CA ARG A 90 -3.49 -14.87 7.69
C ARG A 90 -3.95 -16.25 7.25
N GLU A 91 -5.25 -16.53 7.34
CA GLU A 91 -5.81 -17.83 6.95
C GLU A 91 -5.89 -18.04 5.43
N HIS A 92 -6.07 -16.96 4.65
CA HIS A 92 -6.37 -17.04 3.22
C HIS A 92 -5.21 -16.58 2.30
N THR A 93 -4.04 -16.31 2.88
CA THR A 93 -2.83 -15.95 2.16
C THR A 93 -1.63 -16.73 2.67
N ASP A 94 -0.62 -16.85 1.82
CA ASP A 94 0.71 -17.38 2.13
C ASP A 94 1.71 -16.26 2.44
N TRP A 95 1.21 -15.06 2.79
CA TRP A 95 2.04 -13.89 3.03
C TRP A 95 2.75 -13.99 4.38
N GLU A 96 3.93 -13.38 4.43
CA GLU A 96 4.64 -13.19 5.69
C GLU A 96 4.08 -11.95 6.40
N PHE A 97 3.64 -12.12 7.65
CA PHE A 97 3.07 -11.04 8.45
C PHE A 97 4.03 -10.66 9.57
N THR A 98 4.31 -9.35 9.68
CA THR A 98 4.93 -8.76 10.87
C THR A 98 3.93 -7.81 11.51
N GLU A 99 3.59 -8.06 12.78
CA GLU A 99 2.72 -7.17 13.55
C GLU A 99 3.54 -6.02 14.12
N ALA A 100 3.12 -4.79 13.81
CA ALA A 100 3.77 -3.56 14.25
C ALA A 100 2.76 -2.64 14.94
N TRP A 101 3.25 -1.79 15.84
CA TRP A 101 2.43 -0.88 16.63
C TRP A 101 2.84 0.56 16.33
N ALA A 102 1.87 1.35 15.87
CA ALA A 102 1.94 2.81 15.83
C ALA A 102 0.80 3.36 16.70
N GLU A 103 0.98 4.54 17.31
CA GLU A 103 -0.13 5.19 18.01
C GLU A 103 -1.30 5.41 17.03
N HIS A 104 -2.49 4.99 17.45
CA HIS A 104 -3.74 5.06 16.67
C HIS A 104 -4.51 6.34 17.00
#